data_AF-A0A6A5UGY0-F1
#
_entry.id   AF-A0A6A5UGY0-F1
#
_cell.length_a   1.000
_cell.length_b   1.000
_cell.length_c   1.000
_cell.angle_alpha   90.00
_cell.angle_beta   90.00
_cell.angle_gamma   90.00
#
_symmetry.space_group_name_H-M   'P 1'
#
loop_
_entity.id
_entity.type
_entity.pdbx_description
1 polymer ?
#
loop_
_entity_poly.entity_id
_entity_poly.type
_entity_poly.pdbx_seq_one_letter_code
_entity_poly.pdbx_strand_id
1 'polypeptide(L)'
;MPGDRAPSQDVKRKAAREVIDILHEIATLLNTQLDRQQLSYCVSLIENGVNPEALAKVIRELREEYGTDSVDGGAEETGAR
;
A
#
# COMPACT_ATOMS: atom_id res chain seq x y z
N MET A 1 -20.83 8.25 34.19
CA MET A 1 -20.50 7.61 32.90
C MET A 1 -19.59 8.57 32.14
N PRO A 2 -18.27 8.35 32.08
CA PRO A 2 -17.38 9.19 31.27
C PRO A 2 -17.55 8.85 29.80
N GLY A 3 -17.73 9.89 28.98
CA GLY A 3 -18.08 9.79 27.57
C GLY A 3 -16.99 9.20 26.69
N ASP A 4 -17.44 8.52 25.63
CA ASP A 4 -16.69 8.11 24.45
C ASP A 4 -15.88 9.30 23.89
N ARG A 5 -14.61 9.42 24.31
CA ARG A 5 -13.70 10.43 23.77
C ARG A 5 -13.20 9.90 22.43
N ALA A 6 -13.69 10.47 21.34
CA ALA A 6 -13.26 10.10 20.00
C ALA A 6 -11.72 10.07 19.90
N PRO A 7 -11.13 9.02 19.29
CA PRO A 7 -9.68 8.86 19.24
C PRO A 7 -9.02 10.06 18.54
N SER A 8 -7.96 10.58 19.14
CA SER A 8 -7.16 11.67 18.57
C SER A 8 -6.65 11.32 17.16
N GLN A 9 -6.49 12.32 16.30
CA GLN A 9 -6.02 12.16 14.93
C GLN A 9 -4.69 11.37 14.84
N ASP A 10 -3.80 11.55 15.82
CA ASP A 10 -2.54 10.82 15.92
C ASP A 10 -2.73 9.31 16.10
N VAL A 11 -3.74 8.90 16.87
CA VAL A 11 -4.08 7.48 17.09
C VAL A 11 -4.58 6.86 15.79
N LYS A 12 -5.42 7.58 15.04
CA LYS A 12 -5.91 7.13 13.72
C LYS A 12 -4.78 6.98 12.71
N ARG A 13 -3.85 7.95 12.66
CA ARG A 13 -2.67 7.89 11.78
C ARG A 13 -1.74 6.73 12.13
N LYS A 14 -1.53 6.47 13.42
CA LYS A 14 -0.72 5.34 13.88
C LYS A 14 -1.37 4.01 13.50
N ALA A 15 -2.67 3.85 13.75
CA ALA A 15 -3.42 2.66 13.38
C ALA A 15 -3.39 2.41 11.86
N ALA A 16 -3.56 3.44 11.04
CA ALA A 16 -3.49 3.31 9.58
C ALA A 16 -2.11 2.81 9.09
N ARG A 17 -1.02 3.28 9.70
CA ARG A 17 0.34 2.78 9.38
C ARG A 17 0.50 1.31 9.75
N GLU A 18 0.06 0.94 10.95
CA GLU A 18 0.12 -0.43 11.45
C GLU A 18 -0.69 -1.40 10.57
N VAL A 19 -1.86 -0.97 10.09
CA VAL A 19 -2.66 -1.73 9.12
C VAL A 19 -1.89 -1.96 7.83
N ILE A 20 -1.27 -0.93 7.25
CA ILE A 20 -0.47 -1.07 6.02
C ILE A 20 0.74 -1.98 6.24
N ASP A 21 1.40 -1.89 7.40
CA ASP A 21 2.53 -2.76 7.75
C ASP A 21 2.11 -4.23 7.79
N ILE A 22 1.01 -4.54 8.47
CA ILE A 22 0.45 -5.91 8.55
C ILE A 22 0.05 -6.42 7.16
N LEU A 23 -0.64 -5.59 6.37
CA LEU A 23 -1.05 -5.97 5.02
C LEU A 23 0.15 -6.23 4.10
N HIS A 24 1.23 -5.47 4.24
CA HIS A 24 2.46 -5.68 3.49
C HIS A 24 3.17 -6.99 3.89
N GLU A 25 3.18 -7.35 5.18
CA GLU A 25 3.70 -8.65 5.62
C GLU A 25 2.87 -9.81 5.02
N ILE A 26 1.54 -9.71 5.04
CA ILE A 26 0.66 -10.72 4.41
C ILE A 26 0.94 -10.81 2.90
N ALA A 27 1.06 -9.68 2.22
CA ALA A 27 1.35 -9.60 0.80
C ALA A 27 2.71 -10.24 0.43
N THR A 28 3.70 -10.09 1.31
CA THR A 28 5.02 -10.70 1.20
C THR A 28 4.94 -12.22 1.39
N LEU A 29 4.24 -12.69 2.42
CA LEU A 29 4.04 -14.13 2.66
C LEU A 29 3.30 -14.82 1.51
N LEU A 30 2.35 -14.13 0.88
CA LEU A 30 1.61 -14.60 -0.29
C LEU A 30 2.36 -14.40 -1.62
N ASN A 31 3.59 -13.88 -1.60
CA ASN A 31 4.40 -13.59 -2.79
C ASN A 31 3.66 -12.77 -3.86
N THR A 32 2.82 -11.82 -3.44
CA THR A 32 2.08 -10.95 -4.37
C THR A 32 2.99 -9.92 -5.05
N GLN A 33 4.17 -9.66 -4.47
CA GLN A 33 5.18 -8.68 -4.94
C GLN A 33 4.60 -7.27 -5.08
N LEU A 34 3.73 -6.88 -4.14
CA LEU A 34 3.19 -5.53 -4.03
C LEU A 34 4.01 -4.73 -3.02
N ASP A 35 4.54 -3.58 -3.45
CA ASP A 35 5.20 -2.63 -2.55
C ASP A 35 4.19 -1.92 -1.63
N ARG A 36 4.66 -1.38 -0.49
CA ARG A 36 3.86 -0.59 0.46
C ARG A 36 3.06 0.52 -0.22
N GLN A 37 3.65 1.20 -1.20
CA GLN A 37 2.96 2.28 -1.92
C GLN A 37 1.84 1.72 -2.81
N GLN A 38 2.07 0.60 -3.50
CA GLN A 38 1.08 -0.07 -4.34
C GLN A 38 -0.10 -0.61 -3.51
N LEU A 39 0.19 -1.18 -2.34
CA LEU A 39 -0.82 -1.61 -1.36
C LEU A 39 -1.70 -0.46 -0.90
N SER A 40 -1.11 0.71 -0.59
CA SER A 40 -1.85 1.91 -0.21
C SER A 40 -2.85 2.36 -1.29
N TYR A 41 -2.44 2.31 -2.57
CA TYR A 41 -3.34 2.58 -3.69
C TYR A 41 -4.46 1.55 -3.80
N CYS A 42 -4.14 0.26 -3.65
CA CYS A 42 -5.14 -0.80 -3.70
C CYS A 42 -6.19 -0.63 -2.60
N VAL A 43 -5.76 -0.34 -1.36
CA VAL A 43 -6.67 -0.06 -0.24
C VAL A 43 -7.56 1.14 -0.56
N SER A 44 -6.98 2.25 -1.04
CA SER A 44 -7.75 3.44 -1.41
C SER A 44 -8.78 3.15 -2.49
N LEU A 45 -8.44 2.35 -3.51
CA LEU A 45 -9.37 1.97 -4.57
C LEU A 45 -10.51 1.10 -4.04
N ILE A 46 -10.20 0.13 -3.18
CA ILE A 46 -11.19 -0.75 -2.55
C ILE A 46 -12.13 0.06 -1.65
N GLU A 47 -11.60 1.02 -0.88
CA GLU A 47 -12.41 1.95 -0.06
C GLU A 47 -13.35 2.83 -0.91
N ASN A 48 -12.97 3.13 -2.16
CA ASN A 48 -13.83 3.82 -3.13
C ASN A 48 -14.83 2.89 -3.84
N GLY A 49 -14.91 1.61 -3.45
CA GLY A 49 -15.89 0.65 -3.97
C GLY A 49 -15.42 -0.16 -5.19
N VAL A 50 -14.12 -0.15 -5.51
CA VAL A 50 -13.56 -1.00 -6.54
C VAL A 50 -13.57 -2.47 -6.08
N ASN A 51 -13.98 -3.38 -6.96
CA ASN A 51 -13.97 -4.81 -6.68
C ASN A 51 -12.51 -5.34 -6.58
N PRO A 52 -12.12 -5.98 -5.45
CA PRO A 52 -10.75 -6.47 -5.25
C PRO A 52 -10.34 -7.57 -6.25
N GLU A 53 -11.26 -8.43 -6.70
CA GLU A 53 -10.97 -9.47 -7.69
C GLU A 53 -10.68 -8.87 -9.07
N ALA A 54 -11.47 -7.87 -9.47
CA ALA A 54 -11.25 -7.17 -10.73
C ALA A 54 -9.92 -6.39 -10.70
N LEU A 55 -9.62 -5.73 -9.57
CA LEU A 55 -8.35 -5.03 -9.37
C LEU A 55 -7.16 -5.99 -9.46
N ALA A 56 -7.24 -7.17 -8.84
CA ALA A 56 -6.20 -8.19 -8.92
C ALA A 56 -5.97 -8.67 -10.37
N LYS A 57 -7.04 -8.83 -11.16
CA LYS A 57 -6.94 -9.19 -12.58
C LYS A 57 -6.19 -8.11 -13.37
N VAL A 58 -6.55 -6.84 -13.18
CA VAL A 58 -5.87 -5.70 -13.85
C VAL A 58 -4.40 -5.60 -13.44
N ILE A 59 -4.08 -5.76 -12.15
CA ILE A 59 -2.69 -5.75 -11.69
C ILE A 59 -1.87 -6.86 -12.35
N ARG A 60 -2.43 -8.06 -12.49
CA ARG A 60 -1.76 -9.18 -13.15
C ARG A 60 -1.53 -8.89 -14.63
N GLU A 61 -2.55 -8.40 -15.34
CA GLU A 61 -2.45 -8.02 -16.75
C GLU A 61 -1.39 -6.94 -16.96
N LEU A 62 -1.37 -5.89 -16.12
CA LEU A 62 -0.36 -4.83 -16.19
C LEU A 62 1.06 -5.35 -15.94
N ARG A 63 1.24 -6.32 -15.03
CA ARG A 63 2.56 -6.91 -14.76
C ARG A 63 3.03 -7.82 -15.89
N GLU A 64 2.12 -8.47 -16.60
CA GLU A 64 2.42 -9.25 -17.80
C GLU A 64 2.77 -8.34 -18.99
N GLU A 65 2.07 -7.22 -19.15
CA GLU A 65 2.25 -6.28 -20.26
C GLU A 65 3.49 -5.37 -20.09
N TYR A 66 3.76 -4.93 -18.85
CA TYR A 66 4.84 -4.00 -18.52
C TYR A 66 5.91 -4.65 -17.61
N GLY A 67 6.28 -5.91 -17.89
CA GLY A 67 7.24 -6.70 -17.11
C GLY A 67 8.33 -5.85 -16.45
N THR A 68 8.55 -6.09 -15.14
CA THR A 68 9.29 -5.27 -14.17
C THR A 68 10.70 -4.81 -14.61
N ASP A 69 10.81 -3.91 -15.57
CA ASP A 69 12.09 -3.46 -16.14
C ASP A 69 12.28 -1.95 -16.10
N SER A 70 11.42 -1.19 -15.40
CA SER A 70 11.51 0.27 -15.48
C SER A 70 11.02 1.02 -14.24
N VAL A 71 11.51 0.67 -13.04
CA VAL A 71 11.74 1.68 -11.98
C VAL A 71 12.87 1.20 -11.06
N ASP A 72 14.10 1.12 -11.57
CA ASP A 72 15.27 1.37 -10.71
C ASP A 72 15.37 2.88 -10.54
N GLY A 73 14.64 3.39 -9.55
CA GLY A 73 14.76 4.78 -9.11
C GLY A 73 16.03 4.91 -8.30
N GLY A 74 17.18 4.99 -8.97
CA GLY A 74 18.44 5.40 -8.38
C GLY A 74 18.28 6.75 -7.69
N ALA A 75 18.17 6.74 -6.37
CA ALA A 75 18.34 7.95 -5.58
C ALA A 75 19.83 8.27 -5.55
N GLU A 76 20.26 9.11 -6.49
CA GLU A 76 21.49 9.88 -6.36
C GLU A 76 21.37 10.76 -5.10
N GLU A 77 22.05 10.37 -4.02
CA GLU A 77 22.45 11.31 -2.98
C GLU A 77 23.85 11.84 -3.33
N THR A 78 23.90 12.73 -4.33
CA THR A 78 25.00 13.68 -4.49
C THR A 78 24.62 14.97 -3.78
N GLY A 79 25.16 15.16 -2.57
CA GLY A 79 25.00 16.38 -1.78
C GLY A 79 26.01 16.39 -0.64
N ALA A 80 27.27 16.69 -0.93
CA ALA A 80 27.83 18.04 -0.84
C ALA A 80 28.08 18.51 0.60
N ARG A 81 29.38 18.52 0.92
CA ARG A 81 30.11 19.25 1.97
C ARG A 81 30.41 18.52 3.27
#